data_AF-A0A7L4NZW2-F1
#
_entry.id   AF-A0A7L4NZW2-F1
#
_cell.length_a   1.000
_cell.length_b   1.000
_cell.length_c   1.000
_cell.angle_alpha   90.00
_cell.angle_beta   90.00
_cell.angle_gamma   90.00
#
_symmetry.space_group_name_H-M   'P 1'
#
loop_
_entity.id
_entity.type
_entity.pdbx_description
1 polymer ?
#
loop_
_entity_poly.entity_id
_entity_poly.type
_entity_poly.pdbx_seq_one_letter_code
_entity_poly.pdbx_strand_id
1 'polypeptide(L)' 'MYLVFRCDCGRAVYAREGVKRKKCVCGKNLKVSERRIMVKTEDAQTAALKVQELQEEKYGGAYLTTADKIKK' A
#
# COMPACT_ATOMS: atom_id res chain seq x y z
N MET A 1 -12.50 -0.04 12.80
CA MET A 1 -11.43 0.79 12.23
C MET A 1 -10.35 -0.06 11.59
N TYR A 2 -9.79 0.45 10.50
CA TYR A 2 -8.69 -0.11 9.72
C TYR A 2 -7.55 0.91 9.66
N LEU A 3 -6.33 0.40 9.71
CA LEU A 3 -5.09 1.15 9.70
C LEU A 3 -4.37 0.84 8.39
N VAL A 4 -4.05 1.87 7.62
CA VAL A 4 -3.26 1.78 6.39
C VAL A 4 -1.82 2.18 6.68
N PHE A 5 -0.86 1.34 6.29
CA PHE A 5 0.57 1.58 6.50
C PHE A 5 1.40 0.97 5.36
N ARG A 6 2.66 1.41 5.22
CA ARG A 6 3.58 0.87 4.21
C ARG A 6 4.48 -0.23 4.78
N CYS A 7 4.66 -1.28 3.97
CA CYS A 7 5.69 -2.28 4.15
C CYS A 7 7.05 -1.74 3.68
N ASP A 8 8.16 -2.33 4.15
CA ASP A 8 9.52 -1.99 3.67
C ASP A 8 9.71 -2.24 2.17
N CYS A 9 8.92 -3.13 1.56
CA CYS A 9 8.93 -3.35 0.11
C CYS A 9 8.29 -2.20 -0.67
N GLY A 10 7.80 -1.16 0.02
CA GLY A 10 7.20 0.02 -0.59
C GLY A 10 5.70 -0.10 -0.88
N ARG A 11 5.08 -1.27 -0.70
CA ARG A 11 3.63 -1.47 -0.89
C ARG A 11 2.84 -0.96 0.32
N ALA A 12 1.70 -0.33 0.06
CA ALA A 12 0.71 -0.02 1.08
C ALA A 12 -0.13 -1.28 1.39
N VAL A 13 -0.44 -1.47 2.67
CA VAL A 13 -1.30 -2.54 3.18
C VAL A 13 -2.21 -1.99 4.27
N TYR A 14 -3.37 -2.61 4.46
CA TYR A 14 -4.29 -2.26 5.53
C TYR A 14 -4.47 -3.42 6.51
N ALA A 15 -4.73 -3.11 7.78
CA ALA A 15 -5.06 -4.08 8.83
C ALA A 15 -6.22 -3.56 9.69
N ARG A 16 -7.02 -4.46 10.26
CA ARG A 16 -8.03 -4.06 11.25
C ARG A 16 -7.32 -3.59 12.53
N GLU A 17 -7.89 -2.59 13.18
CA GLU A 17 -7.40 -2.10 14.47
C GLU A 17 -7.44 -3.24 15.50
N GLY A 18 -6.34 -3.44 16.24
CA GLY A 18 -6.13 -4.57 17.15
C GLY A 18 -5.26 -5.72 16.58
N VAL A 19 -4.99 -5.75 15.27
CA VAL A 19 -4.08 -6.74 14.69
C VAL A 19 -2.62 -6.39 15.03
N LYS A 20 -1.95 -7.27 15.76
CA LYS A 20 -0.53 -7.07 16.16
C LYS A 20 0.45 -7.27 15.01
N ARG A 21 0.16 -8.23 14.12
CA ARG A 21 1.04 -8.61 13.00
C ARG A 21 0.24 -8.84 11.72
N LYS A 22 0.73 -8.32 10.59
CA LYS A 22 0.17 -8.52 9.25
C LYS A 22 1.26 -9.05 8.33
N LYS A 23 0.98 -10.13 7.60
CA LYS A 23 1.87 -10.62 6.55
C LYS A 23 1.69 -9.78 5.29
N CYS A 24 2.79 -9.29 4.73
CA CYS A 24 2.80 -8.66 3.41
C CYS A 24 2.97 -9.71 2.31
N VAL A 25 2.54 -9.38 1.09
CA VAL A 25 2.70 -10.22 -0.10
C VAL A 25 4.18 -10.52 -0.40
N CYS A 26 5.11 -9.68 0.05
CA CYS A 26 6.55 -9.95 -0.05
C CYS A 26 7.07 -11.02 0.94
N GLY A 27 6.19 -11.65 1.72
CA GLY A 27 6.54 -12.70 2.69
C GLY A 27 6.92 -12.18 4.08
N LYS A 28 7.22 -10.88 4.23
CA LYS A 28 7.60 -10.29 5.52
C LYS A 28 6.40 -10.14 6.46
N ASN A 29 6.62 -10.45 7.74
CA ASN A 29 5.65 -10.18 8.80
C ASN A 29 5.89 -8.79 9.40
N LEU A 30 4.88 -7.93 9.30
CA LEU A 30 4.93 -6.56 9.75
C LEU A 30 4.25 -6.45 11.11
N LYS A 31 4.97 -5.96 12.13
CA LYS A 31 4.34 -5.52 13.37
C LYS A 31 3.66 -4.18 13.12
N VAL A 32 2.37 -4.08 13.44
CA VAL A 32 1.56 -2.88 13.16
C VAL A 32 1.93 -1.73 14.10
N SER A 33 2.30 -2.03 15.35
CA SER A 33 2.64 -1.04 16.38
C SER A 33 3.92 -0.25 16.09
N GLU A 34 4.87 -0.84 15.36
CA GLU A 34 6.16 -0.21 15.01
C GLU A 34 6.08 0.59 13.70
N ARG A 35 4.95 0.53 12.99
CA ARG A 35 4.78 1.13 11.66
C ARG A 35 4.13 2.49 11.75
N ARG A 36 4.58 3.41 10.89
CA ARG A 36 3.95 4.71 10.71
C ARG A 36 2.60 4.52 10.00
N ILE A 37 1.51 4.79 10.72
CA ILE A 37 0.14 4.74 10.19
C ILE A 37 -0.07 5.99 9.33
N MET A 38 -0.50 5.79 8.09
CA MET A 38 -0.74 6.88 7.13
C MET A 38 -2.19 7.36 7.17
N VAL A 39 -3.12 6.40 7.22
CA VAL A 39 -4.56 6.68 7.18
C VAL A 39 -5.28 5.72 8.12
N LYS A 40 -6.28 6.23 8.84
CA LYS A 40 -7.26 5.43 9.57
C LYS A 40 -8.59 5.52 8.85
N THR A 41 -9.24 4.39 8.59
CA THR A 41 -10.56 4.34 7.95
C THR A 41 -11.51 3.51 8.80
N GLU A 42 -12.80 3.78 8.73
CA GLU A 42 -13.79 3.01 9.49
C GLU A 42 -14.16 1.73 8.75
N ASP A 43 -14.27 1.83 7.42
CA ASP A 43 -14.70 0.75 6.54
C ASP A 43 -13.54 0.07 5.79
N ALA A 44 -13.73 -1.21 5.45
CA ALA A 44 -12.77 -2.03 4.74
C ALA A 44 -12.63 -1.64 3.26
N GLN A 45 -13.72 -1.24 2.61
CA GLN A 45 -13.72 -0.79 1.22
C GLN A 45 -12.91 0.50 1.08
N THR A 46 -13.12 1.46 1.99
CA THR A 46 -12.35 2.70 2.04
C THR A 46 -10.86 2.44 2.28
N ALA A 47 -10.52 1.46 3.13
CA ALA A 47 -9.13 1.05 3.35
C ALA A 47 -8.48 0.49 2.07
N ALA A 48 -9.23 -0.32 1.31
CA ALA A 48 -8.76 -0.90 0.06
C ALA A 48 -8.54 0.17 -1.02
N LEU A 49 -9.47 1.10 -1.18
CA LEU A 49 -9.35 2.23 -2.11
C LEU A 49 -8.12 3.09 -1.78
N LYS A 50 -7.92 3.43 -0.50
CA LYS A 50 -6.74 4.21 -0.09
C LYS A 50 -5.43 3.47 -0.32
N VAL A 51 -5.41 2.15 -0.13
CA VAL A 51 -4.23 1.33 -0.48
C VAL A 51 -3.97 1.36 -1.99
N GLN A 52 -5.03 1.29 -2.80
CA GLN A 52 -4.92 1.34 -4.25
C GLN A 52 -4.38 2.71 -4.71
N GLU A 53 -4.96 3.82 -4.26
CA GLU A 53 -4.48 5.19 -4.55
C GLU A 53 -2.99 5.35 -4.20
N LEU A 54 -2.57 4.90 -3.01
CA LEU A 54 -1.18 4.97 -2.57
C LEU A 54 -0.22 4.08 -3.36
N GLN A 55 -0.72 3.04 -4.00
CA GLN A 55 0.06 2.19 -4.90
C GLN A 55 0.11 2.78 -6.30
N GLU A 56 -0.99 3.32 -6.82
CA GLU A 56 -1.05 3.98 -8.13
C GLU A 56 -0.20 5.26 -8.16
N GLU A 57 -0.17 6.04 -7.08
CA GLU A 57 0.71 7.21 -6.98
C GLU A 57 2.20 6.83 -7.15
N LYS A 58 2.58 5.65 -6.64
CA LYS A 58 3.98 5.20 -6.63
C LYS A 58 4.35 4.34 -7.84
N TYR A 59 3.41 3.58 -8.38
CA TYR A 59 3.64 2.54 -9.40
C TYR A 59 2.70 2.65 -10.61
N GLY A 60 1.61 3.42 -10.53
CA GLY A 60 0.57 3.53 -11.56
C GLY A 60 0.96 4.42 -12.75
N GLY A 61 2.10 5.10 -12.69
CA GLY A 61 2.68 5.86 -13.81
C GLY A 61 3.34 4.99 -14.87
N ALA A 62 2.81 3.81 -15.18
CA ALA A 62 3.28 3.00 -16.30
C ALA A 62 2.64 3.50 -17.59
N TYR A 63 3.26 4.49 -18.23
CA TYR A 63 2.96 4.81 -19.62
C TYR A 63 3.43 3.62 -20.47
N LEU A 64 2.53 3.01 -21.25
CA LEU A 64 2.93 2.10 -22.31
C LEU A 64 3.53 2.95 -23.44
N THR A 65 4.84 3.19 -23.36
CA THR A 65 5.58 3.89 -24.41
C THR A 65 5.98 2.87 -25.46
N THR A 66 5.43 2.97 -26.67
CA THR A 66 5.93 2.21 -27.83
C THR A 66 7.39 2.61 -28.10
N ALA A 67 8.21 1.69 -28.59
CA ALA A 67 9.64 1.91 -28.84
C ALA A 67 9.91 3.19 -29.67
N ASP A 68 9.02 3.54 -30.61
CA ASP A 68 9.03 4.77 -31.41
C ASP A 68 8.99 6.09 -30.62
N LYS A 69 8.52 6.07 -29.37
CA LYS A 69 8.35 7.27 -28.54
C LYS A 69 9.47 7.45 -27.50
N ILE A 70 10.45 6.53 -27.45
CA ILE A 70 11.64 6.68 -26.61
C ILE A 70 12.67 7.48 -27.41
N LYS A 71 12.72 8.80 -27.22
CA LYS A 71 13.85 9.60 -27.74
C LYS A 71 15.09 9.31 -26.90
N LYS A 72 16.18 8.96 -27.60
CA LYS A 72 17.51 8.66 -27.07
C LYS A 72 18.15 9.85 -26.37
#